data_AF-A0A6A4GC41-F1
#
_entry.id   AF-A0A6A4GC41-F1
#
_cell.length_a   1.000
_cell.length_b   1.000
_cell.length_c   1.000
_cell.angle_alpha   90.00
_cell.angle_beta   90.00
_cell.angle_gamma   90.00
#
_symmetry.space_group_name_H-M   'P 1'
#
loop_
_entity.id
_entity.type
_entity.pdbx_description
1 polymer ?
#
loop_
_entity_poly.entity_id
_entity_poly.type
_entity_poly.pdbx_seq_one_letter_code
_entity_poly.pdbx_strand_id
1 'polypeptide(L)'
;MTNQTGKIVAIKEASEKVNKKTELKISSDSKTCIDGLTINLRKWEDQGYIGIVNPKEFQATTAILRARKALTSLQWVKGHAGIEGNKKADELANEGRLKTDADNIELSIEKSVQVTGAKLNLITQSMATKAIRMRKMKTACYRKALNCRATRCRVGRAKWCAKEINGTEPSDKLIWKSIRHKDFSRPFRYFLWMTIHNGYKVGDYWRNILAMEHCAECHHCRCDESMEHILLECKAPGQAKIWELTEDLWNEKKNGMDCTRFWHNPDS
;
A
#
# COMPACT_ATOMS: atom_id res chain seq x y z
N MET A 1 17.76 5.33 -12.16
CA MET A 1 17.89 5.35 -10.67
C MET A 1 17.05 6.48 -10.09
N THR A 2 16.51 6.34 -8.88
CA THR A 2 15.92 7.50 -8.18
C THR A 2 17.01 8.36 -7.57
N ASN A 3 16.77 9.65 -7.35
CA ASN A 3 17.73 10.55 -6.69
C ASN A 3 18.22 9.94 -5.34
N GLN A 4 17.29 9.41 -4.55
CA GLN A 4 17.59 8.73 -3.28
C GLN A 4 18.48 7.49 -3.45
N THR A 5 18.25 6.68 -4.49
CA THR A 5 19.11 5.52 -4.81
C THR A 5 20.55 5.97 -5.07
N GLY A 6 20.74 7.03 -5.87
CA GLY A 6 22.06 7.59 -6.17
C GLY A 6 22.81 8.06 -4.93
N LYS A 7 22.11 8.71 -3.99
CA LYS A 7 22.72 9.18 -2.74
C LYS A 7 23.18 8.03 -1.83
N ILE A 8 22.42 6.94 -1.73
CA ILE A 8 22.83 5.77 -0.92
C ILE A 8 24.05 5.07 -1.54
N VAL A 9 24.06 4.95 -2.88
CA VAL A 9 25.18 4.37 -3.62
C VAL A 9 26.42 5.25 -3.47
N ALA A 10 26.30 6.57 -3.54
CA ALA A 10 27.44 7.48 -3.34
C ALA A 10 28.12 7.27 -1.97
N ILE A 11 27.34 7.04 -0.91
CA ILE A 11 27.86 6.71 0.42
C ILE A 11 28.61 5.37 0.41
N LYS A 12 28.04 4.35 -0.26
CA LYS A 12 28.70 3.03 -0.44
C LYS A 12 30.04 3.19 -1.15
N GLU A 13 30.05 3.83 -2.32
CA GLU A 13 31.24 3.99 -3.15
C GLU A 13 32.34 4.79 -2.45
N ALA A 14 31.97 5.88 -1.75
CA ALA A 14 32.93 6.62 -0.93
C ALA A 14 33.54 5.75 0.18
N SER A 15 32.72 4.90 0.81
CA SER A 15 33.14 3.99 1.87
C SER A 15 34.02 2.83 1.37
N GLU A 16 33.87 2.42 0.12
CA GLU A 16 34.70 1.39 -0.53
C GLU A 16 36.04 1.93 -1.02
N LYS A 17 36.04 3.12 -1.63
CA LYS A 17 37.24 3.72 -2.24
C LYS A 17 38.26 4.19 -1.20
N VAL A 18 37.80 4.68 -0.05
CA VAL A 18 38.69 5.14 1.02
C VAL A 18 39.25 3.95 1.79
N ASN A 19 40.55 3.96 2.07
CA ASN A 19 41.23 2.93 2.86
C ASN A 19 40.43 2.59 4.14
N LYS A 20 40.18 1.29 4.35
CA LYS A 20 39.37 0.77 5.47
C LYS A 20 39.94 1.10 6.85
N LYS A 21 41.24 1.42 6.95
CA LYS A 21 41.95 1.76 8.20
C LYS A 21 42.04 3.25 8.47
N THR A 22 41.51 4.10 7.58
CA THR A 22 41.54 5.55 7.73
C THR A 22 40.18 6.05 8.18
N GLU A 23 40.15 7.03 9.10
CA GLU A 23 38.91 7.68 9.49
C GLU A 23 38.24 8.33 8.28
N LEU A 24 36.92 8.19 8.20
CA LEU A 24 36.13 8.71 7.10
C LEU A 24 34.96 9.54 7.63
N LYS A 25 34.85 10.76 7.13
CA LYS A 25 33.70 11.62 7.37
C LYS A 25 32.94 11.83 6.07
N ILE A 26 31.69 11.40 6.03
CA ILE A 26 30.81 11.55 4.86
C ILE A 26 29.72 12.55 5.22
N SER A 27 29.67 13.64 4.46
CA SER A 27 28.62 14.65 4.56
C SER A 27 27.62 14.46 3.41
N SER A 28 26.33 14.43 3.71
CA SER A 28 25.28 14.35 2.69
C SER A 28 24.10 15.25 3.03
N ASP A 29 23.49 15.84 2.01
CA ASP A 29 22.25 16.60 2.13
C ASP A 29 21.00 15.70 2.30
N SER A 30 21.15 14.39 2.12
CA SER A 30 20.07 13.42 2.22
C SER A 30 19.83 12.97 3.65
N LYS A 31 18.95 13.69 4.34
CA LYS A 31 18.51 13.31 5.69
C LYS A 31 17.99 11.87 5.74
N THR A 32 17.24 11.44 4.72
CA THR A 32 16.70 10.08 4.62
C THR A 32 17.80 9.00 4.55
N CYS A 33 18.90 9.26 3.84
CA CYS A 33 20.04 8.33 3.79
C CYS A 33 20.78 8.29 5.12
N ILE A 34 21.08 9.47 5.69
CA ILE A 34 21.80 9.59 6.96
C ILE A 34 21.00 8.96 8.09
N ASP A 35 19.74 9.34 8.28
CA ASP A 35 18.85 8.77 9.30
C ASP A 35 18.64 7.27 9.06
N GLY A 36 18.61 6.82 7.80
CA GLY A 36 18.51 5.41 7.43
C GLY A 36 19.71 4.56 7.88
N LEU A 37 20.92 5.08 7.70
CA LEU A 37 22.18 4.41 8.05
C LEU A 37 22.61 4.63 9.51
N THR A 38 21.91 5.48 10.26
CA THR A 38 22.24 5.80 11.66
C THR A 38 21.07 5.48 12.59
N ILE A 39 20.07 6.35 12.66
CA ILE A 39 18.95 6.29 13.62
C ILE A 39 18.06 5.08 13.38
N ASN A 40 17.71 4.82 12.13
CA ASN A 40 16.74 3.79 11.76
C ASN A 40 17.37 2.41 11.50
N LEU A 41 18.70 2.34 11.38
CA LEU A 41 19.40 1.16 10.89
C LEU A 41 19.03 -0.10 11.67
N ARG A 42 19.20 -0.06 12.99
CA ARG A 42 18.91 -1.20 13.87
C ARG A 42 17.47 -1.67 13.73
N LYS A 43 16.52 -0.74 13.70
CA LYS A 43 15.10 -1.05 13.52
C LYS A 43 14.83 -1.69 12.17
N TRP A 44 15.46 -1.21 11.09
CA TRP A 44 15.26 -1.78 9.75
C TRP A 44 15.84 -3.19 9.63
N GLU A 45 16.99 -3.46 10.25
CA GLU A 45 17.57 -4.80 10.32
C GLU A 45 16.68 -5.75 11.11
N ASP A 46 16.20 -5.31 12.27
CA ASP A 46 15.27 -6.07 13.10
C ASP A 46 13.98 -6.42 12.33
N GLN A 47 13.54 -5.50 11.46
CA GLN A 47 12.37 -5.67 10.59
C GLN A 47 12.69 -6.35 9.25
N GLY A 48 13.94 -6.79 9.02
CA GLY A 48 14.35 -7.44 7.77
C GLY A 48 14.14 -6.57 6.52
N TYR A 49 14.17 -5.25 6.69
CA TYR A 49 13.91 -4.25 5.64
C TYR A 49 12.54 -4.40 4.94
N ILE A 50 11.56 -5.02 5.61
CA ILE A 50 10.24 -5.30 5.02
C ILE A 50 9.49 -4.01 4.67
N GLY A 51 9.42 -3.73 3.38
CA GLY A 51 8.72 -2.58 2.81
C GLY A 51 9.37 -1.24 3.13
N ILE A 52 10.69 -1.26 3.33
CA ILE A 52 11.57 -0.10 3.22
C ILE A 52 11.87 0.13 1.73
N VAL A 53 12.03 1.39 1.33
CA VAL A 53 12.41 1.79 -0.03
C VAL A 53 13.92 1.63 -0.20
N ASN A 54 14.37 1.12 -1.34
CA ASN A 54 15.78 0.84 -1.64
C ASN A 54 16.48 -0.08 -0.61
N PRO A 55 15.87 -1.23 -0.23
CA PRO A 55 16.39 -2.05 0.86
C PRO A 55 17.73 -2.70 0.51
N LYS A 56 17.97 -3.03 -0.78
CA LYS A 56 19.22 -3.66 -1.22
C LYS A 56 20.40 -2.71 -1.09
N GLU A 57 20.21 -1.46 -1.48
CA GLU A 57 21.20 -0.40 -1.40
C GLU A 57 21.57 -0.13 0.05
N PHE A 58 20.58 0.01 0.95
CA PHE A 58 20.86 0.15 2.38
C PHE A 58 21.61 -1.04 2.97
N GLN A 59 21.20 -2.26 2.61
CA GLN A 59 21.89 -3.47 3.08
C GLN A 59 23.35 -3.51 2.61
N ALA A 60 23.61 -3.21 1.32
CA ALA A 60 24.95 -3.21 0.76
C ALA A 60 25.82 -2.12 1.40
N THR A 61 25.33 -0.89 1.51
CA THR A 61 26.04 0.22 2.17
C THR A 61 26.33 -0.12 3.63
N THR A 62 25.38 -0.73 4.35
CA THR A 62 25.59 -1.15 5.76
C THR A 62 26.70 -2.19 5.88
N ALA A 63 26.73 -3.18 4.99
CA ALA A 63 27.78 -4.21 4.99
C ALA A 63 29.16 -3.61 4.77
N ILE A 64 29.29 -2.69 3.79
CA ILE A 64 30.54 -1.97 3.53
C ILE A 64 30.97 -1.13 4.73
N LEU A 65 30.06 -0.36 5.32
CA LEU A 65 30.37 0.49 6.47
C LEU A 65 30.87 -0.35 7.66
N ARG A 66 30.26 -1.52 7.91
CA ARG A 66 30.69 -2.46 8.97
C ARG A 66 32.01 -3.15 8.68
N ALA A 67 32.38 -3.31 7.41
CA ALA A 67 33.65 -3.91 7.02
C ALA A 67 34.85 -2.94 7.18
N ARG A 68 34.59 -1.65 7.45
CA ARG A 68 35.63 -0.66 7.75
C ARG A 68 36.18 -0.89 9.16
N LYS A 69 37.49 -0.65 9.34
CA LYS A 69 38.20 -0.85 10.61
C LYS A 69 38.36 0.44 11.42
N ALA A 70 38.31 1.59 10.75
CA ALA A 70 38.39 2.91 11.37
C ALA A 70 37.02 3.58 11.46
N LEU A 71 36.93 4.60 12.32
CA LEU A 71 35.71 5.34 12.56
C LEU A 71 35.18 5.95 11.25
N THR A 72 33.89 5.70 10.98
CA THR A 72 33.17 6.33 9.87
C THR A 72 32.03 7.16 10.43
N SER A 73 32.08 8.47 10.23
CA SER A 73 31.06 9.42 10.69
C SER A 73 30.20 9.87 9.51
N LEU A 74 28.88 9.83 9.70
CA LEU A 74 27.89 10.29 8.74
C LEU A 74 27.28 11.59 9.27
N GLN A 75 27.40 12.67 8.51
CA GLN A 75 26.86 13.99 8.88
C GLN A 75 25.81 14.44 7.88
N TRP A 76 24.62 14.77 8.38
CA TRP A 76 23.66 15.51 7.58
C TRP A 76 24.09 16.97 7.45
N VAL A 77 24.07 17.48 6.22
CA VAL A 77 24.30 18.91 5.93
C VAL A 77 23.09 19.51 5.25
N LYS A 78 22.87 20.81 5.41
CA LYS A 78 21.78 21.49 4.71
C LYS A 78 22.13 21.62 3.22
N GLY A 79 21.25 21.14 2.34
CA GLY A 79 21.39 21.31 0.89
C GLY A 79 21.40 22.80 0.50
N HIS A 80 22.14 23.13 -0.55
CA HIS A 80 22.29 24.50 -1.09
C HIS A 80 22.78 25.56 -0.09
N ALA A 81 23.40 25.15 1.04
CA ALA A 81 23.93 26.07 2.04
C ALA A 81 25.31 26.66 1.69
N GLY A 82 25.68 26.72 0.41
CA GLY A 82 26.99 27.23 -0.01
C GLY A 82 28.17 26.30 0.24
N ILE A 83 27.95 25.06 0.71
CA ILE A 83 29.03 24.10 1.01
C ILE A 83 29.68 23.63 -0.30
N GLU A 84 30.93 24.02 -0.52
CA GLU A 84 31.69 23.75 -1.75
C GLU A 84 31.71 22.27 -2.13
N GLY A 85 31.99 21.38 -1.16
CA GLY A 85 32.01 19.94 -1.40
C GLY A 85 30.65 19.36 -1.80
N ASN A 86 29.55 19.91 -1.30
CA ASN A 86 28.20 19.47 -1.68
C ASN A 86 27.85 19.93 -3.09
N LYS A 87 28.21 21.17 -3.46
CA LYS A 87 28.00 21.69 -4.82
C LYS A 87 28.72 20.84 -5.86
N LYS A 88 29.99 20.52 -5.61
CA LYS A 88 30.78 19.63 -6.49
C LYS A 88 30.17 18.22 -6.58
N ALA A 89 29.65 17.69 -5.48
CA ALA A 89 28.96 16.40 -5.49
C ALA A 89 27.67 16.45 -6.33
N ASP A 90 26.90 17.54 -6.25
CA ASP A 90 25.69 17.75 -7.05
C ASP A 90 26.03 17.90 -8.55
N GLU A 91 27.10 18.61 -8.89
CA GLU A 91 27.63 18.74 -10.26
C GLU A 91 28.04 17.37 -10.84
N LEU A 92 28.85 16.61 -10.11
CA LEU A 92 29.27 15.27 -10.52
C LEU A 92 28.07 14.30 -10.66
N ALA A 93 27.05 14.43 -9.80
CA ALA A 93 25.83 13.64 -9.93
C ALA A 93 25.03 14.01 -11.19
N ASN A 94 25.01 15.28 -11.58
CA ASN A 94 24.39 15.74 -12.82
C ASN A 94 25.15 15.27 -14.06
N GLU A 95 26.48 15.30 -14.03
CA GLU A 95 27.32 14.73 -15.09
C GLU A 95 27.06 13.23 -15.24
N GLY A 96 27.03 12.49 -14.12
CA GLY A 96 26.69 11.07 -14.10
C GLY A 96 25.31 10.77 -14.71
N ARG A 97 24.33 11.67 -14.52
CA ARG A 97 23.00 11.54 -15.14
C ARG A 97 23.02 11.71 -16.66
N LEU A 98 23.99 12.46 -17.20
CA LEU A 98 24.12 12.75 -18.63
C LEU A 98 24.92 11.69 -19.40
N LYS A 99 25.57 10.74 -18.71
CA LYS A 99 26.28 9.64 -19.36
C LYS A 99 25.31 8.79 -20.20
N THR A 100 25.76 8.39 -21.38
CA THR A 100 25.04 7.46 -22.28
C THR A 100 24.97 6.05 -21.72
N ASP A 101 26.07 5.59 -21.10
CA ASP A 101 26.17 4.27 -20.50
C ASP A 101 26.01 4.34 -18.98
N ALA A 102 25.24 3.42 -18.42
CA ALA A 102 25.03 3.32 -16.98
C ALA A 102 26.22 2.64 -16.29
N ASP A 103 26.70 3.24 -15.21
CA ASP A 103 27.71 2.61 -14.36
C ASP A 103 27.13 1.33 -13.71
N ASN A 104 27.88 0.23 -13.77
CA ASN A 104 27.48 -1.03 -13.12
C ASN A 104 27.87 -1.00 -11.64
N ILE A 105 26.88 -0.92 -10.75
CA ILE A 105 27.08 -0.85 -9.30
C ILE A 105 26.85 -2.23 -8.69
N GLU A 106 27.92 -2.84 -8.20
CA GLU A 106 27.84 -4.13 -7.50
C GLU A 106 27.19 -3.94 -6.12
N LEU A 107 26.07 -4.64 -5.88
CA LEU A 107 25.30 -4.59 -4.64
C LEU A 107 25.25 -5.95 -3.92
N SER A 108 26.07 -6.92 -4.32
CA SER A 108 26.17 -8.19 -3.60
C SER A 108 26.71 -7.99 -2.19
N ILE A 109 26.22 -8.84 -1.29
CA ILE A 109 26.57 -8.85 0.12
C ILE A 109 26.96 -10.29 0.44
N GLU A 110 28.04 -10.46 1.20
CA GLU A 110 28.41 -11.78 1.71
C GLU A 110 27.25 -12.38 2.52
N LYS A 111 26.92 -13.64 2.23
CA LYS A 111 25.77 -14.33 2.86
C LYS A 111 25.85 -14.37 4.39
N SER A 112 27.07 -14.37 4.94
CA SER A 112 27.35 -14.40 6.38
C SER A 112 26.87 -13.15 7.12
N VAL A 113 26.91 -11.98 6.48
CA VAL A 113 26.52 -10.69 7.07
C VAL A 113 25.16 -10.19 6.57
N GLN A 114 24.56 -10.89 5.61
CA GLN A 114 23.31 -10.50 5.00
C GLN A 114 22.13 -10.75 5.95
N VAL A 115 21.37 -9.70 6.25
CA VAL A 115 20.07 -9.83 6.94
C VAL A 115 19.05 -10.43 5.97
N THR A 116 18.62 -11.66 6.23
CA THR A 116 17.72 -12.44 5.35
C THR A 116 16.22 -12.25 5.65
N GLY A 117 15.87 -11.70 6.81
CA GLY A 117 14.48 -11.52 7.23
C GLY A 117 14.34 -10.74 8.53
N ALA A 118 13.09 -10.55 8.95
CA ALA A 118 12.79 -9.93 10.24
C ALA A 118 13.04 -10.90 11.39
N LYS A 119 13.44 -10.38 12.55
CA LYS A 119 13.59 -11.18 13.77
C LYS A 119 12.23 -11.72 14.20
N LEU A 120 12.17 -13.00 14.56
CA LEU A 120 10.92 -13.68 14.90
C LEU A 120 10.22 -13.09 16.13
N ASN A 121 10.97 -12.60 17.11
CA ASN A 121 10.41 -11.96 18.30
C ASN A 121 9.89 -10.54 18.06
N LEU A 122 10.20 -9.92 16.92
CA LEU A 122 9.80 -8.54 16.58
C LEU A 122 8.82 -8.46 15.41
N ILE A 123 8.63 -9.56 14.67
CA ILE A 123 7.69 -9.58 13.56
C ILE A 123 6.25 -9.51 14.08
N THR A 124 5.48 -8.58 13.53
CA THR A 124 4.04 -8.50 13.76
C THR A 124 3.27 -9.16 12.63
N GLN A 125 2.01 -9.53 12.87
CA GLN A 125 1.18 -10.12 11.82
C GLN A 125 1.00 -9.19 10.61
N SER A 126 0.91 -7.87 10.84
CA SER A 126 0.82 -6.90 9.75
C SER A 126 2.10 -6.87 8.91
N MET A 127 3.27 -6.97 9.53
CA MET A 127 4.56 -7.08 8.84
C MET A 127 4.69 -8.40 8.08
N ALA A 128 4.34 -9.53 8.69
CA ALA A 128 4.36 -10.84 8.04
C ALA A 128 3.45 -10.85 6.79
N THR A 129 2.22 -10.34 6.94
CA THR A 129 1.27 -10.19 5.82
C THR A 129 1.83 -9.28 4.72
N LYS A 130 2.47 -8.15 5.09
CA LYS A 130 3.12 -7.24 4.15
C LYS A 130 4.23 -7.95 3.38
N ALA A 131 5.10 -8.71 4.06
CA ALA A 131 6.18 -9.47 3.43
C ALA A 131 5.66 -10.54 2.47
N ILE A 132 4.66 -11.32 2.89
CA ILE A 132 4.01 -12.34 2.04
C ILE A 132 3.40 -11.68 0.81
N ARG A 133 2.67 -10.56 0.99
CA ARG A 133 2.07 -9.82 -0.13
C ARG A 133 3.14 -9.31 -1.09
N MET A 134 4.24 -8.74 -0.59
CA MET A 134 5.35 -8.28 -1.43
C MET A 134 5.97 -9.41 -2.25
N ARG A 135 6.11 -10.61 -1.67
CA ARG A 135 6.57 -11.81 -2.40
C ARG A 135 5.55 -12.25 -3.46
N LYS A 136 4.28 -12.36 -3.09
CA LYS A 136 3.20 -12.75 -4.01
C LYS A 136 3.07 -11.77 -5.19
N MET A 137 3.21 -10.45 -4.96
CA MET A 137 3.16 -9.42 -6.01
C MET A 137 4.22 -9.58 -7.11
N LYS A 138 5.31 -10.32 -6.86
CA LYS A 138 6.31 -10.63 -7.90
C LYS A 138 5.79 -11.68 -8.90
N THR A 139 4.82 -12.50 -8.49
CA THR A 139 4.26 -13.56 -9.32
C THR A 139 3.18 -13.03 -10.26
N ALA A 140 3.25 -13.38 -11.54
CA ALA A 140 2.26 -12.97 -12.54
C ALA A 140 0.86 -13.50 -12.20
N CYS A 141 0.76 -14.73 -11.69
CA CYS A 141 -0.50 -15.33 -11.26
C CYS A 141 -1.21 -14.49 -10.20
N TYR A 142 -0.51 -14.06 -9.14
CA TYR A 142 -1.11 -13.23 -8.10
C TYR A 142 -1.52 -11.85 -8.63
N ARG A 143 -0.72 -11.22 -9.51
CA ARG A 143 -1.10 -9.95 -10.15
C ARG A 143 -2.35 -10.10 -11.02
N LYS A 144 -2.48 -11.21 -11.74
CA LYS A 144 -3.66 -11.52 -12.56
C LYS A 144 -4.89 -11.77 -11.68
N ALA A 145 -4.73 -12.52 -10.58
CA ALA A 145 -5.79 -12.77 -9.62
C ALA A 145 -6.29 -11.49 -8.95
N LEU A 146 -5.39 -10.56 -8.62
CA LEU A 146 -5.75 -9.24 -8.07
C LEU A 146 -6.56 -8.41 -9.08
N ASN A 147 -6.23 -8.52 -10.37
CA ASN A 147 -6.91 -7.84 -11.47
C ASN A 147 -8.03 -8.70 -12.08
N CYS A 148 -8.83 -9.38 -11.24
CA CYS A 148 -9.90 -10.22 -11.74
C CYS A 148 -10.98 -9.39 -12.48
N ARG A 149 -11.55 -9.97 -13.55
CA ARG A 149 -12.53 -9.31 -14.43
C ARG A 149 -13.72 -8.77 -13.63
N ALA A 150 -14.25 -9.56 -12.70
CA ALA A 150 -15.41 -9.20 -11.89
C ALA A 150 -15.22 -7.92 -11.07
N THR A 151 -14.06 -7.78 -10.41
CA THR A 151 -13.71 -6.55 -9.67
C THR A 151 -13.54 -5.37 -10.62
N ARG A 152 -12.85 -5.56 -11.75
CA ARG A 152 -12.64 -4.49 -12.73
C ARG A 152 -13.95 -3.96 -13.31
N CYS A 153 -14.87 -4.84 -13.66
CA CYS A 153 -16.19 -4.45 -14.15
C CYS A 153 -16.96 -3.63 -13.10
N ARG A 154 -16.97 -4.06 -11.83
CA ARG A 154 -17.67 -3.34 -10.75
C ARG A 154 -17.03 -2.00 -10.42
N VAL A 155 -15.70 -1.90 -10.42
CA VAL A 155 -15.00 -0.61 -10.30
C VAL A 155 -15.37 0.30 -11.48
N GLY A 156 -15.41 -0.22 -12.70
CA GLY A 156 -15.82 0.54 -13.89
C GLY A 156 -17.26 1.07 -13.78
N ARG A 157 -18.20 0.23 -13.32
CA ARG A 157 -19.58 0.65 -13.05
C ARG A 157 -19.65 1.76 -12.00
N ALA A 158 -18.96 1.59 -10.87
CA ALA A 158 -18.91 2.61 -9.83
C ALA A 158 -18.33 3.96 -10.33
N LYS A 159 -17.31 3.91 -11.19
CA LYS A 159 -16.74 5.11 -11.84
C LYS A 159 -17.73 5.78 -12.77
N TRP A 160 -18.45 4.99 -13.59
CA TRP A 160 -19.47 5.51 -14.48
C TRP A 160 -20.60 6.19 -13.71
N CYS A 161 -21.17 5.53 -12.69
CA CYS A 161 -22.20 6.14 -11.83
C CYS A 161 -21.70 7.42 -11.14
N ALA A 162 -20.46 7.43 -10.65
CA ALA A 162 -19.89 8.61 -10.02
C ALA A 162 -19.67 9.77 -11.01
N LYS A 163 -19.38 9.46 -12.28
CA LYS A 163 -19.25 10.45 -13.36
C LYS A 163 -20.61 11.08 -13.69
N GLU A 164 -21.67 10.27 -13.78
CA GLU A 164 -23.03 10.77 -14.05
C GLU A 164 -23.46 11.78 -12.98
N ILE A 165 -23.11 11.53 -11.71
CA ILE A 165 -23.47 12.43 -10.59
C ILE A 165 -22.57 13.66 -10.51
N ASN A 166 -21.25 13.49 -10.66
CA ASN A 166 -20.27 14.54 -10.37
C ASN A 166 -19.67 15.23 -11.61
N GLY A 167 -20.05 14.80 -12.82
CA GLY A 167 -19.51 15.27 -14.10
C GLY A 167 -18.06 14.83 -14.42
N THR A 168 -17.36 14.22 -13.46
CA THR A 168 -15.95 13.81 -13.62
C THR A 168 -15.74 12.36 -13.24
N GLU A 169 -14.95 11.64 -14.05
CA GLU A 169 -14.68 10.22 -13.80
C GLU A 169 -13.58 10.07 -12.73
N PRO A 170 -13.86 9.42 -11.58
CA PRO A 170 -12.87 9.26 -10.53
C PRO A 170 -11.82 8.21 -10.90
N SER A 171 -10.60 8.36 -10.37
CA SER A 171 -9.58 7.30 -10.50
C SER A 171 -9.93 6.05 -9.66
N ASP A 172 -9.44 4.88 -10.07
CA ASP A 172 -9.58 3.63 -9.30
C ASP A 172 -9.08 3.80 -7.85
N LYS A 173 -7.98 4.53 -7.66
CA LYS A 173 -7.42 4.85 -6.33
C LYS A 173 -8.41 5.64 -5.48
N LEU A 174 -9.17 6.56 -6.08
CA LEU A 174 -10.18 7.34 -5.39
C LEU A 174 -11.36 6.47 -4.97
N ILE A 175 -11.84 5.57 -5.82
CA ILE A 175 -12.89 4.59 -5.48
C ILE A 175 -12.46 3.73 -4.27
N TRP A 176 -11.26 3.16 -4.29
CA TRP A 176 -10.77 2.36 -3.17
C TRP A 176 -10.53 3.17 -1.89
N LYS A 177 -10.25 4.47 -2.02
CA LYS A 177 -10.11 5.39 -0.87
C LYS A 177 -11.48 5.73 -0.28
N SER A 178 -12.49 5.97 -1.12
CA SER A 178 -13.82 6.41 -0.69
C SER A 178 -14.55 5.34 0.12
N ILE A 179 -14.48 4.06 -0.27
CA ILE A 179 -15.10 2.97 0.51
C ILE A 179 -14.51 2.78 1.90
N ARG A 180 -13.38 3.44 2.21
CA ARG A 180 -12.70 3.40 3.50
C ARG A 180 -12.88 4.70 4.30
N HIS A 181 -13.85 5.53 3.93
CA HIS A 181 -14.09 6.81 4.60
C HIS A 181 -14.32 6.63 6.10
N LYS A 182 -13.86 7.62 6.89
CA LYS A 182 -13.89 7.55 8.36
C LYS A 182 -15.32 7.43 8.92
N ASP A 183 -16.29 8.01 8.22
CA ASP A 183 -17.70 8.02 8.60
C ASP A 183 -18.36 6.64 8.44
N PHE A 184 -17.75 5.73 7.69
CA PHE A 184 -18.25 4.37 7.54
C PHE A 184 -17.79 3.47 8.67
N SER A 185 -18.71 2.67 9.23
CA SER A 185 -18.37 1.63 10.19
C SER A 185 -17.47 0.55 9.56
N ARG A 186 -16.69 -0.17 10.37
CA ARG A 186 -15.85 -1.27 9.85
C ARG A 186 -16.67 -2.34 9.10
N PRO A 187 -17.84 -2.80 9.61
CA PRO A 187 -18.68 -3.74 8.87
C PRO A 187 -19.13 -3.19 7.52
N PHE A 188 -19.50 -1.92 7.45
CA PHE A 188 -19.95 -1.32 6.20
C PHE A 188 -18.82 -1.19 5.17
N ARG A 189 -17.62 -0.80 5.59
CA ARG A 189 -16.43 -0.81 4.72
C ARG A 189 -16.13 -2.21 4.16
N TYR A 190 -16.31 -3.24 4.99
CA TYR A 190 -16.13 -4.63 4.57
C TYR A 190 -17.22 -5.06 3.57
N PHE A 191 -18.47 -4.68 3.83
CA PHE A 191 -19.58 -4.91 2.89
C PHE A 191 -19.30 -4.29 1.52
N LEU A 192 -18.92 -3.00 1.46
CA LEU A 192 -18.56 -2.34 0.20
C LEU A 192 -17.39 -3.04 -0.51
N TRP A 193 -16.36 -3.43 0.25
CA TRP A 193 -15.22 -4.16 -0.30
C TRP A 193 -15.65 -5.51 -0.91
N MET A 194 -16.46 -6.29 -0.19
CA MET A 194 -17.00 -7.57 -0.65
C MET A 194 -17.88 -7.41 -1.89
N THR A 195 -18.73 -6.39 -1.92
CA THR A 195 -19.60 -6.07 -3.06
C THR A 195 -18.78 -5.76 -4.30
N ILE A 196 -17.78 -4.88 -4.22
CA ILE A 196 -16.90 -4.57 -5.36
C ILE A 196 -16.10 -5.80 -5.81
N HIS A 197 -15.69 -6.66 -4.89
CA HIS A 197 -14.97 -7.89 -5.21
C HIS A 197 -15.84 -9.05 -5.70
N ASN A 198 -17.17 -8.90 -5.72
CA ASN A 198 -18.10 -10.01 -5.94
C ASN A 198 -17.88 -11.18 -4.96
N GLY A 199 -17.60 -10.86 -3.70
CA GLY A 199 -17.25 -11.86 -2.68
C GLY A 199 -18.45 -12.56 -2.04
N TYR A 200 -19.66 -12.05 -2.25
CA TYR A 200 -20.88 -12.67 -1.73
C TYR A 200 -21.34 -13.82 -2.61
N LYS A 201 -21.92 -14.85 -1.99
CA LYS A 201 -22.49 -16.03 -2.66
C LYS A 201 -23.86 -15.67 -3.25
N VAL A 202 -23.85 -15.02 -4.40
CA VAL A 202 -25.06 -14.49 -5.06
C VAL A 202 -24.97 -14.78 -6.56
N GLY A 203 -26.11 -15.08 -7.19
CA GLY A 203 -26.21 -15.28 -8.65
C GLY A 203 -25.35 -16.43 -9.15
N ASP A 204 -24.51 -16.12 -10.14
CA ASP A 204 -23.58 -17.05 -10.82
C ASP A 204 -22.75 -17.94 -9.88
N TYR A 205 -22.48 -17.49 -8.65
CA TYR A 205 -21.80 -18.33 -7.67
C TYR A 205 -22.50 -19.69 -7.51
N TRP A 206 -23.83 -19.70 -7.41
CA TRP A 206 -24.64 -20.89 -7.19
C TRP A 206 -24.78 -21.77 -8.43
N ARG A 207 -24.67 -21.20 -9.63
CA ARG A 207 -24.71 -21.95 -10.90
C ARG A 207 -23.56 -22.96 -11.05
N ASN A 208 -22.47 -22.76 -10.29
CA ASN A 208 -21.30 -23.64 -10.29
C ASN A 208 -21.38 -24.75 -9.22
N ILE A 209 -22.49 -24.84 -8.48
CA ILE A 209 -22.68 -25.82 -7.40
C ILE A 209 -23.86 -26.72 -7.79
N LEU A 210 -23.57 -28.00 -7.97
CA LEU A 210 -24.55 -29.01 -8.33
C LEU A 210 -25.71 -29.04 -7.32
N ALA A 211 -26.94 -29.07 -7.82
CA ALA A 211 -28.20 -29.12 -7.07
C ALA A 211 -28.59 -27.82 -6.32
N MET A 212 -27.79 -26.76 -6.44
CA MET A 212 -28.02 -25.47 -5.79
C MET A 212 -28.24 -24.34 -6.82
N GLU A 213 -28.38 -24.67 -8.10
CA GLU A 213 -28.45 -23.70 -9.20
C GLU A 213 -29.67 -22.78 -9.08
N HIS A 214 -30.76 -23.25 -8.49
CA HIS A 214 -31.97 -22.47 -8.22
C HIS A 214 -31.70 -21.25 -7.29
N CYS A 215 -30.65 -21.30 -6.47
CA CYS A 215 -30.23 -20.18 -5.62
C CYS A 215 -29.57 -19.03 -6.40
N ALA A 216 -29.33 -19.20 -7.70
CA ALA A 216 -28.81 -18.13 -8.56
C ALA A 216 -29.89 -17.11 -8.95
N GLU A 217 -31.17 -17.43 -8.76
CA GLU A 217 -32.29 -16.62 -9.20
C GLU A 217 -33.12 -16.13 -8.01
N CYS A 218 -33.64 -14.92 -8.14
CA CYS A 218 -34.55 -14.36 -7.14
C CYS A 218 -35.90 -15.10 -7.20
N HIS A 219 -36.34 -15.69 -6.08
CA HIS A 219 -37.62 -16.40 -6.01
C HIS A 219 -38.84 -15.51 -6.25
N HIS A 220 -38.75 -14.22 -5.93
CA HIS A 220 -39.84 -13.25 -6.09
C HIS A 220 -39.88 -12.68 -7.51
N CYS A 221 -38.72 -12.34 -8.07
CA CYS A 221 -38.62 -11.60 -9.34
C CYS A 221 -38.36 -12.50 -10.56
N ARG A 222 -37.93 -13.76 -10.33
CA ARG A 222 -37.59 -14.72 -11.38
C ARG A 222 -36.53 -14.21 -12.37
N CYS A 223 -35.56 -13.46 -11.87
CA CYS A 223 -34.40 -12.98 -12.62
C CYS A 223 -33.10 -13.33 -11.90
N ASP A 224 -31.98 -13.20 -12.59
CA ASP A 224 -30.65 -13.41 -12.03
C ASP A 224 -30.44 -12.56 -10.77
N GLU A 225 -30.12 -13.24 -9.67
CA GLU A 225 -29.88 -12.58 -8.38
C GLU A 225 -28.52 -11.89 -8.43
N SER A 226 -28.48 -10.62 -8.06
CA SER A 226 -27.26 -9.85 -7.97
C SER A 226 -27.31 -8.91 -6.77
N MET A 227 -26.16 -8.46 -6.28
CA MET A 227 -26.17 -7.50 -5.16
C MET A 227 -26.93 -6.21 -5.49
N GLU A 228 -26.97 -5.83 -6.77
CA GLU A 228 -27.78 -4.70 -7.24
C GLU A 228 -29.27 -5.02 -7.19
N HIS A 229 -29.67 -6.22 -7.66
CA HIS A 229 -31.05 -6.67 -7.58
C HIS A 229 -31.55 -6.65 -6.14
N ILE A 230 -30.82 -7.31 -5.23
CA ILE A 230 -31.15 -7.40 -3.80
C ILE A 230 -31.39 -6.02 -3.18
N LEU A 231 -30.55 -5.04 -3.50
CA LEU A 231 -30.56 -3.73 -2.84
C LEU A 231 -31.53 -2.74 -3.50
N LEU A 232 -31.63 -2.75 -4.83
CA LEU A 232 -32.22 -1.64 -5.59
C LEU A 232 -33.45 -2.03 -6.41
N GLU A 233 -33.63 -3.30 -6.79
CA GLU A 233 -34.63 -3.70 -7.78
C GLU A 233 -35.63 -4.75 -7.28
N CYS A 234 -35.27 -5.51 -6.23
CA CYS A 234 -36.05 -6.65 -5.78
C CYS A 234 -37.42 -6.24 -5.24
N LYS A 235 -38.47 -6.96 -5.68
CA LYS A 235 -39.87 -6.74 -5.28
C LYS A 235 -40.25 -7.45 -3.97
N ALA A 236 -39.30 -8.09 -3.29
CA ALA A 236 -39.55 -8.70 -1.99
C ALA A 236 -39.87 -7.61 -0.95
N PRO A 237 -40.80 -7.85 -0.01
CA PRO A 237 -41.29 -6.82 0.91
C PRO A 237 -40.18 -6.25 1.82
N GLY A 238 -39.13 -7.02 2.12
CA GLY A 238 -38.03 -6.58 2.97
C GLY A 238 -37.23 -5.41 2.39
N GLN A 239 -37.04 -5.36 1.07
CA GLN A 239 -36.30 -4.27 0.42
C GLN A 239 -37.04 -2.94 0.56
N ALA A 240 -38.34 -2.95 0.24
CA ALA A 240 -39.20 -1.78 0.36
C ALA A 240 -39.24 -1.26 1.81
N LYS A 241 -39.36 -2.18 2.79
CA LYS A 241 -39.38 -1.80 4.21
C LYS A 241 -38.06 -1.16 4.68
N ILE A 242 -36.91 -1.65 4.21
CA ILE A 242 -35.61 -1.05 4.55
C ILE A 242 -35.50 0.37 3.98
N TRP A 243 -35.97 0.59 2.74
CA TRP A 243 -35.95 1.92 2.13
C TRP A 243 -36.90 2.91 2.82
N GLU A 244 -38.09 2.45 3.23
CA GLU A 244 -39.02 3.23 4.06
C GLU A 244 -38.34 3.67 5.37
N LEU A 245 -37.76 2.73 6.13
CA LEU A 245 -37.04 3.04 7.38
C LEU A 245 -35.84 3.98 7.15
N THR A 246 -35.17 3.86 6.00
CA THR A 246 -34.04 4.73 5.64
C THR A 246 -34.50 6.16 5.35
N GLU A 247 -35.65 6.30 4.67
CA GLU A 247 -36.27 7.60 4.38
C GLU A 247 -36.73 8.30 5.67
N ASP A 248 -37.38 7.56 6.57
CA ASP A 248 -37.80 8.06 7.88
C ASP A 248 -36.60 8.61 8.67
N LEU A 249 -35.54 7.81 8.82
CA LEU A 249 -34.31 8.23 9.51
C LEU A 249 -33.66 9.46 8.86
N TRP A 250 -33.72 9.58 7.54
CA TRP A 250 -33.15 10.72 6.81
C TRP A 250 -33.95 12.00 7.04
N ASN A 251 -35.29 11.90 7.06
CA ASN A 251 -36.19 13.01 7.31
C ASN A 251 -36.09 13.51 8.76
N GLU A 252 -35.96 12.62 9.74
CA GLU A 252 -35.71 12.99 11.14
C GLU A 252 -34.42 13.80 11.29
N LYS A 253 -33.33 13.37 10.65
CA LYS A 253 -32.06 14.08 10.69
C LYS A 253 -32.14 15.47 10.08
N LYS A 254 -32.89 15.65 8.97
CA LYS A 254 -33.14 16.97 8.36
C LYS A 254 -33.89 17.90 9.31
N ASN A 255 -34.80 17.34 10.10
CA ASN A 255 -35.63 18.09 11.06
C ASN A 255 -34.89 18.40 12.37
N GLY A 256 -33.58 18.13 12.47
CA GLY A 256 -32.76 18.43 13.64
C GLY A 256 -32.97 17.50 14.82
N MET A 257 -33.65 16.37 14.64
CA MET A 257 -33.78 15.35 15.68
C MET A 257 -32.50 14.50 15.76
N ASP A 258 -32.05 14.25 17.00
CA ASP A 258 -30.88 13.43 17.30
C ASP A 258 -31.19 11.94 17.04
N CYS A 259 -30.65 11.39 15.96
CA CYS A 259 -30.81 9.98 15.55
C CYS A 259 -30.17 8.96 16.51
N THR A 260 -29.57 9.36 17.63
CA THR A 260 -28.99 8.42 18.61
C THR A 260 -30.02 7.63 19.41
N ARG A 261 -31.31 8.01 19.39
CA ARG A 261 -32.39 7.35 20.16
C ARG A 261 -32.69 5.89 19.75
N PHE A 262 -32.31 5.43 18.56
CA PHE A 262 -32.64 4.08 18.08
C PHE A 262 -31.70 2.97 18.59
N TRP A 263 -30.57 3.30 19.23
CA TRP A 263 -29.58 2.30 19.67
C TRP A 263 -29.70 1.93 21.17
N HIS A 264 -30.75 2.39 21.84
CA HIS A 264 -31.12 1.94 23.18
C HIS A 264 -32.50 1.28 23.12
N ASN A 265 -32.48 -0.05 23.00
CA ASN A 265 -33.61 -0.88 23.38
C ASN A 265 -33.59 -1.00 24.92
N PRO A 266 -34.61 -0.55 25.67
CA PRO A 266 -34.68 -0.77 27.11
C PRO A 266 -34.98 -2.22 27.50
N ASP A 267 -35.37 -3.07 26.54
CA ASP A 267 -35.78 -4.46 26.79
C ASP A 267 -34.94 -5.48 25.99
N SER A 268 -33.64 -5.54 26.26
CA SER A 268 -32.77 -6.70 25.95
C SER A 268 -31.55 -6.74 26.84
#